data_AF-A0AAU9IN62-F1
#
_entry.id   AF-A0AAU9IN62-F1
#
_cell.length_a   1.000
_cell.length_b   1.000
_cell.length_c   1.000
_cell.angle_alpha   90.00
_cell.angle_beta   90.00
_cell.angle_gamma   90.00
#
_symmetry.space_group_name_H-M   'P 1'
#
loop_
_entity.id
_entity.type
_entity.pdbx_description
1 polymer ?
#
loop_
_entity_poly.entity_id
_entity_poly.type
_entity_poly.pdbx_seq_one_letter_code
_entity_poly.pdbx_strand_id
1 'polypeptide(L)'
;MAGIKLELSQAELNRFASLMQDFYMHSDNSKLPDLFRLFDRNHNGLIERLELETVMQQVSGDNSSTQEIREMIEEADVNHNGVIELDEFMEIMKKHRDA
;
A
#
# COMPACT_ATOMS: atom_id res chain seq x y z
N MET A 1 19.35 21.94 -2.30
CA MET A 1 18.99 20.87 -1.37
C MET A 1 17.93 20.04 -2.07
N ALA A 2 18.29 18.88 -2.61
CA ALA A 2 17.34 18.02 -3.30
C ALA A 2 16.45 17.40 -2.22
N GLY A 3 15.27 17.98 -2.01
CA GLY A 3 14.22 17.31 -1.23
C GLY A 3 13.96 15.97 -1.91
N ILE A 4 14.05 14.88 -1.16
CA ILE A 4 13.66 13.56 -1.63
C ILE A 4 12.24 13.73 -2.16
N LYS A 5 12.06 13.54 -3.47
CA LYS A 5 10.75 13.65 -4.08
C LYS A 5 9.97 12.44 -3.59
N LEU A 6 9.15 12.62 -2.56
CA LEU A 6 8.25 11.61 -2.00
C LEU A 6 7.12 11.23 -2.98
N GLU A 7 7.22 11.62 -4.25
CA GLU A 7 6.23 11.34 -5.29
C GLU A 7 6.65 10.11 -6.10
N LEU A 8 5.73 9.16 -6.22
CA LEU A 8 5.75 8.06 -7.16
C LEU A 8 5.88 8.63 -8.57
N SER A 9 6.80 8.06 -9.33
CA SER A 9 6.91 8.30 -10.76
C SER A 9 5.69 7.75 -11.50
N GLN A 10 5.43 8.26 -12.70
CA GLN A 10 4.37 7.73 -13.58
C GLN A 10 4.52 6.22 -13.83
N ALA A 11 5.76 5.71 -13.90
CA ALA A 11 6.02 4.29 -14.06
C ALA A 11 5.61 3.48 -12.83
N GLU A 12 5.87 4.00 -11.62
CA GLU A 12 5.44 3.38 -10.37
C GLU A 12 3.92 3.42 -10.21
N LEU A 13 3.26 4.53 -10.57
CA LEU A 13 1.79 4.63 -10.58
C LEU A 13 1.16 3.64 -11.57
N ASN A 14 1.72 3.53 -12.78
CA ASN A 14 1.25 2.55 -13.77
C ASN A 14 1.46 1.11 -13.28
N ARG A 15 2.59 0.84 -12.62
CA ARG A 15 2.87 -0.46 -12.02
C ARG A 15 1.90 -0.75 -10.87
N PHE A 16 1.63 0.23 -10.01
CA PHE A 16 0.66 0.12 -8.93
C PHE A 16 -0.72 -0.27 -9.46
N ALA A 17 -1.22 0.46 -10.46
CA ALA A 17 -2.51 0.18 -11.09
C ALA A 17 -2.57 -1.23 -11.70
N SER A 18 -1.49 -1.67 -12.37
CA SER A 18 -1.40 -3.01 -12.94
C SER A 18 -1.41 -4.10 -11.86
N LEU A 19 -0.68 -3.90 -10.76
CA LEU A 19 -0.63 -4.88 -9.66
C LEU A 19 -1.97 -4.98 -8.95
N MET A 20 -2.65 -3.85 -8.73
CA MET A 20 -4.00 -3.83 -8.17
C MET A 20 -4.99 -4.53 -9.11
N GLN A 21 -4.90 -4.30 -10.42
CA GLN A 21 -5.74 -4.99 -11.39
C GLN A 21 -5.50 -6.51 -11.36
N ASP A 22 -4.26 -6.97 -11.33
CA ASP A 22 -3.94 -8.40 -11.22
C ASP A 22 -4.42 -9.01 -9.91
N PHE A 23 -4.33 -8.26 -8.82
CA PHE A 23 -4.78 -8.71 -7.53
C PHE A 23 -6.32 -8.83 -7.43
N TYR A 24 -7.07 -7.81 -7.86
CA TYR A 24 -8.53 -7.78 -7.74
C TYR A 24 -9.25 -8.51 -8.89
N MET A 25 -8.77 -8.38 -10.13
CA MET A 25 -9.45 -8.97 -11.30
C MET A 25 -8.96 -10.39 -11.60
N HIS A 26 -7.66 -10.65 -11.43
CA HIS A 26 -7.07 -11.97 -11.71
C HIS A 26 -6.89 -12.83 -10.45
N SER A 27 -7.21 -12.31 -9.26
CA SER A 27 -7.00 -13.00 -7.97
C SER A 27 -5.56 -13.51 -7.79
N ASP A 28 -4.60 -12.84 -8.42
CA ASP A 28 -3.20 -13.27 -8.41
C ASP A 28 -2.48 -12.76 -7.16
N ASN A 29 -2.49 -13.60 -6.12
CA ASN A 29 -1.79 -13.33 -4.86
C ASN A 29 -0.27 -13.21 -5.00
N SER A 30 0.34 -13.67 -6.11
CA SER A 30 1.79 -13.54 -6.34
C SER A 30 2.24 -12.09 -6.49
N LYS A 31 1.30 -11.16 -6.68
CA LYS A 31 1.54 -9.73 -6.84
C LYS A 31 1.58 -8.96 -5.53
N LEU A 32 1.14 -9.55 -4.42
CA LEU A 32 1.15 -8.91 -3.10
C LEU A 32 2.55 -8.47 -2.63
N PRO A 33 3.62 -9.29 -2.76
CA PRO A 33 4.96 -8.85 -2.40
C PRO A 33 5.45 -7.68 -3.27
N ASP A 34 5.05 -7.65 -4.54
CA ASP A 34 5.41 -6.59 -5.47
C ASP A 34 4.70 -5.28 -5.15
N LEU A 35 3.44 -5.38 -4.71
CA LEU A 35 2.64 -4.27 -4.23
C LEU A 35 3.19 -3.72 -2.91
N PHE A 36 3.56 -4.60 -1.98
CA PHE A 36 4.22 -4.23 -0.72
C PHE A 36 5.48 -3.38 -0.95
N ARG A 37 6.32 -3.77 -1.91
CA ARG A 37 7.56 -3.02 -2.25
C ARG A 37 7.31 -1.66 -2.89
N LEU A 38 6.10 -1.38 -3.38
CA LEU A 38 5.76 -0.03 -3.83
C LEU A 38 5.42 0.88 -2.64
N PHE A 39 4.88 0.31 -1.57
CA PHE A 39 4.59 0.99 -0.31
C PHE A 39 5.83 1.18 0.55
N ASP A 40 6.65 0.13 0.76
CA ASP A 40 7.92 0.19 1.51
C ASP A 40 8.98 1.00 0.75
N ARG A 41 9.03 2.33 1.02
CA ARG A 41 9.85 3.30 0.28
C ARG A 41 11.30 3.27 0.74
N ASN A 42 11.52 3.02 2.03
CA ASN A 42 12.85 2.96 2.61
C ASN A 42 13.49 1.56 2.51
N HIS A 43 12.73 0.56 2.05
CA HIS A 43 13.14 -0.84 1.87
C HIS A 43 13.55 -1.51 3.19
N ASN A 44 12.91 -1.15 4.29
CA ASN A 44 13.16 -1.75 5.61
C ASN A 44 12.34 -3.04 5.84
N GLY A 45 11.48 -3.42 4.90
CA GLY A 45 10.62 -4.60 5.00
C GLY A 45 9.35 -4.38 5.81
N LEU A 46 9.03 -3.14 6.14
CA LEU A 46 7.86 -2.70 6.90
C LEU A 46 7.20 -1.55 6.11
N ILE A 47 5.88 -1.42 6.23
CA ILE A 47 5.21 -0.22 5.72
C ILE A 47 4.89 0.65 6.92
N GLU A 48 5.58 1.79 7.00
CA GLU A 48 5.27 2.81 7.99
C GLU A 48 4.03 3.59 7.59
N ARG A 49 3.29 4.11 8.57
CA ARG A 49 2.09 4.94 8.36
C ARG A 49 2.29 6.03 7.30
N LEU A 50 3.42 6.74 7.37
CA LEU A 50 3.74 7.84 6.44
C LEU A 50 3.94 7.33 5.01
N GLU A 51 4.51 6.14 4.85
CA GLU A 51 4.74 5.54 3.54
C GLU A 51 3.42 5.10 2.89
N LEU A 52 2.53 4.48 3.68
CA LEU A 52 1.19 4.13 3.22
C LEU A 52 0.38 5.37 2.84
N GLU A 53 0.33 6.38 3.70
CA GLU A 53 -0.38 7.64 3.45
C GLU A 53 0.11 8.33 2.17
N THR A 54 1.44 8.37 1.97
CA THR A 54 2.06 8.98 0.79
C THR A 54 1.63 8.28 -0.50
N VAL A 55 1.69 6.95 -0.53
CA VAL A 55 1.30 6.18 -1.72
C VAL A 55 -0.20 6.26 -1.97
N MET A 56 -1.02 6.12 -0.94
CA MET A 56 -2.48 6.17 -1.07
C MET A 56 -2.98 7.53 -1.56
N GLN A 57 -2.42 8.64 -1.05
CA GLN A 57 -2.77 9.99 -1.52
C GLN A 57 -2.49 10.18 -3.01
N GLN A 58 -1.38 9.62 -3.50
CA GLN A 58 -0.96 9.78 -4.89
C GLN A 58 -1.73 8.89 -5.86
N VAL A 59 -2.12 7.70 -5.42
CA VAL A 59 -2.93 6.79 -6.22
C VAL A 59 -4.38 7.28 -6.29
N SER A 60 -4.94 7.72 -5.16
CA SER A 60 -6.34 8.15 -5.07
C SER A 60 -6.58 9.60 -5.50
N GLY A 61 -5.51 10.38 -5.69
CA GLY A 61 -5.53 11.68 -6.36
C GLY A 61 -6.45 12.73 -5.74
N ASP A 62 -6.48 12.84 -4.40
CA ASP A 62 -7.26 13.78 -3.55
C ASP A 62 -8.60 13.31 -2.96
N ASN A 63 -9.10 12.09 -3.25
CA ASN A 63 -10.45 11.68 -2.77
C ASN A 63 -10.50 10.66 -1.63
N SER A 64 -9.39 10.04 -1.22
CA SER A 64 -9.37 9.20 -0.03
C SER A 64 -9.26 10.09 1.20
N SER A 65 -10.31 10.12 2.01
CA SER A 65 -10.26 10.85 3.27
C SER A 65 -9.14 10.26 4.13
N THR A 66 -8.38 11.11 4.84
CA THR A 66 -7.37 10.64 5.83
C THR A 66 -7.97 9.61 6.80
N GLN A 67 -9.29 9.66 6.98
CA GLN A 67 -10.12 8.70 7.70
C GLN A 67 -10.06 7.27 7.09
N GLU A 68 -10.36 7.09 5.80
CA GLU A 68 -10.33 5.77 5.15
C GLU A 68 -8.94 5.15 5.17
N ILE A 69 -7.90 5.97 4.94
CA ILE A 69 -6.50 5.49 5.02
C ILE A 69 -6.17 5.06 6.45
N ARG A 70 -6.62 5.81 7.47
CA ARG A 70 -6.45 5.42 8.87
C ARG A 70 -7.18 4.14 9.20
N GLU A 71 -8.42 3.99 8.75
CA GLU A 71 -9.21 2.77 8.96
C GLU A 71 -8.54 1.57 8.30
N MET A 72 -8.01 1.72 7.08
CA MET A 72 -7.21 0.67 6.43
C MET A 72 -5.95 0.33 7.22
N ILE A 73 -5.25 1.32 7.79
CA ILE A 73 -4.06 1.08 8.63
C ILE A 73 -4.44 0.35 9.91
N GLU A 74 -5.48 0.80 10.60
CA GLU A 74 -5.93 0.19 11.86
C GLU A 74 -6.44 -1.23 11.64
N GLU A 75 -7.05 -1.51 10.49
CA GLU A 75 -7.42 -2.87 10.12
C GLU A 75 -6.19 -3.70 9.73
N ALA A 76 -5.19 -3.09 9.09
CA ALA A 76 -3.98 -3.76 8.63
C ALA A 76 -3.00 -4.11 9.76
N ASP A 77 -2.82 -3.23 10.72
CA ASP A 77 -1.91 -3.36 11.87
C ASP A 77 -2.57 -4.22 12.97
N VAL A 78 -2.62 -5.54 12.74
CA VAL A 78 -3.28 -6.52 13.61
C VAL A 78 -2.59 -6.63 14.97
N ASN A 79 -1.26 -6.53 14.99
CA ASN A 79 -0.48 -6.61 16.22
C ASN A 79 -0.35 -5.26 16.97
N HIS A 80 -0.84 -4.17 16.37
CA HIS A 80 -0.82 -2.80 16.89
C HIS A 80 0.59 -2.26 17.20
N ASN A 81 1.59 -2.65 16.39
CA ASN A 81 2.96 -2.17 16.51
C ASN A 81 3.20 -0.83 15.79
N GLY A 82 2.20 -0.32 15.07
CA GLY A 82 2.23 0.96 14.36
C GLY A 82 2.84 0.90 12.96
N VAL A 83 3.21 -0.28 12.48
CA VAL A 83 3.70 -0.56 11.12
C VAL A 83 2.92 -1.73 10.54
N ILE A 84 2.97 -1.92 9.22
CA ILE A 84 2.35 -3.09 8.59
C ILE A 84 3.46 -4.01 8.09
N GLU A 85 3.50 -5.22 8.64
CA GLU A 85 4.40 -6.29 8.20
C GLU A 85 3.87 -6.94 6.91
N LEU A 86 4.74 -7.63 6.15
CA LEU A 86 4.34 -8.27 4.90
C LEU A 86 3.19 -9.27 5.09
N ASP A 87 3.21 -10.06 6.17
CA ASP A 87 2.18 -11.05 6.45
C ASP A 87 0.82 -10.39 6.75
N GLU A 88 0.84 -9.31 7.55
CA GLU A 88 -0.34 -8.49 7.86
C GLU A 88 -0.94 -7.86 6.60
N PHE A 89 -0.08 -7.28 5.74
CA PHE A 89 -0.48 -6.72 4.45
C PHE A 89 -1.15 -7.77 3.55
N MET A 90 -0.57 -8.98 3.49
CA MET A 90 -1.10 -10.07 2.67
C MET A 90 -2.44 -10.59 3.18
N GLU A 91 -2.61 -10.70 4.50
CA GLU A 91 -3.86 -11.15 5.11
C GLU A 91 -5.00 -10.18 4.80
N ILE A 92 -4.74 -8.88 4.96
CA ILE A 92 -5.76 -7.84 4.85
C ILE A 92 -6.17 -7.59 3.40
N MET A 93 -5.21 -7.59 2.47
CA MET A 93 -5.53 -7.51 1.05
C MET A 93 -6.38 -8.69 0.60
N LYS A 94 -6.09 -9.92 1.05
CA LYS A 94 -6.91 -11.10 0.72
C LYS A 94 -8.31 -10.99 1.33
N LYS A 95 -8.40 -10.60 2.60
CA LYS A 95 -9.67 -10.41 3.31
C LYS A 95 -10.56 -9.39 2.60
N HIS A 96 -10.01 -8.26 2.14
CA HIS A 96 -10.75 -7.22 1.40
C HIS A 96 -11.22 -7.67 0.00
N ARG A 97 -10.46 -8.52 -0.68
CA ARG A 97 -10.89 -9.06 -1.98
C ARG A 97 -11.98 -10.12 -1.84
N ASP A 98 -11.90 -10.92 -0.78
CA ASP A 98 -12.78 -12.09 -0.57
C ASP A 98 -14.04 -11.75 0.27
N ALA A 99 -14.18 -10.49 0.73
CA ALA A 99 -15.33 -9.97 1.47
C ALA A 99 -16.43 -9.41 0.55
#